data_AF-A0A9E0LZ29-F1
#
_entry.id   AF-A0A9E0LZ29-F1
#
_cell.length_a   1.000
_cell.length_b   1.000
_cell.length_c   1.000
_cell.angle_alpha   90.00
_cell.angle_beta   90.00
_cell.angle_gamma   90.00
#
_symmetry.space_group_name_H-M   'P 1'
#
loop_
_entity.id
_entity.type
_entity.pdbx_description
1 polymer ?
#
loop_
_entity_poly.entity_id
_entity_poly.type
_entity_poly.pdbx_seq_one_letter_code
_entity_poly.pdbx_strand_id
1 'polypeptide(L)'
;MKLFTATRGILALCSLLVATLALALGAAPPGAHAQAGAPASGPSAASLVKRPPAPQAKAYEKPKVAKKVERSKGAVAERDWTVMYYLDADCNLEAPMLDDIDEMERIGSTDNVNLLVLLDRTPQHDKRDGNWSNSRLLFVTRDNTNGKIKSEVLENLKEMDTSNPETLVGFVAFAMQNFPAKHYALVLGNHGGTWMGMLNDDTDNEAGMRLAPFIDGLAALKAAGAPKLDLIAFDMCLMAQVEVMDAIAPYASYGVASEELEPGNGYPNHRVLHALTRNPKMSPREFAQSMVKEWTASYAEEGEATVTSSATDLGKVPDLVAAIDSLAAALGQAPESVQVAAARARASTHYYGGEQGGG
;
A
#
# COMPACT_ATOMS: atom_id res chain seq x y z
N MET A 1 27.17 -8.41 51.42
CA MET A 1 25.78 -7.97 51.64
C MET A 1 24.94 -8.59 50.53
N LYS A 2 24.21 -9.71 50.71
CA LYS A 2 22.89 -9.87 51.38
C LYS A 2 21.90 -8.76 50.96
N LEU A 3 20.72 -8.98 50.37
CA LEU A 3 19.83 -10.16 50.29
C LEU A 3 18.78 -10.01 49.15
N PHE A 4 18.37 -11.15 48.56
CA PHE A 4 17.10 -11.63 47.94
C PHE A 4 15.88 -10.67 47.77
N THR A 5 15.02 -10.80 46.73
CA THR A 5 14.06 -11.92 46.47
C THR A 5 13.60 -12.01 44.98
N ALA A 6 13.70 -13.19 44.34
CA ALA A 6 12.64 -14.19 44.03
C ALA A 6 11.77 -13.89 42.77
N THR A 7 12.16 -14.32 41.55
CA THR A 7 11.69 -15.54 40.82
C THR A 7 10.23 -15.97 40.98
N ARG A 8 9.50 -16.02 39.85
CA ARG A 8 8.70 -17.18 39.39
C ARG A 8 8.36 -17.04 37.91
N GLY A 9 8.87 -17.97 37.10
CA GLY A 9 8.41 -18.21 35.73
C GLY A 9 7.18 -19.12 35.71
N ILE A 10 6.42 -19.06 34.63
CA ILE A 10 5.47 -20.10 34.22
C ILE A 10 5.66 -20.34 32.73
N LEU A 11 5.83 -21.63 32.42
CA LEU A 11 6.02 -22.23 31.11
C LEU A 11 4.77 -22.09 30.21
N ALA A 12 5.06 -22.21 28.91
CA ALA A 12 4.17 -22.44 27.80
C ALA A 12 3.07 -23.49 28.03
N LEU A 13 1.90 -23.26 27.41
CA LEU A 13 1.06 -24.33 26.89
C LEU A 13 0.39 -23.88 25.58
N CYS A 14 0.87 -24.44 24.47
CA CYS A 14 0.08 -24.57 23.25
C CYS A 14 -1.15 -25.43 23.53
N SER A 15 -2.35 -25.04 23.07
CA SER A 15 -3.44 -25.98 22.81
C SER A 15 -4.43 -25.37 21.82
N LEU A 16 -4.63 -26.10 20.72
CA LEU A 16 -5.70 -25.96 19.74
C LEU A 16 -7.07 -25.82 20.44
N LEU A 17 -7.93 -24.94 19.93
CA LEU A 17 -9.38 -25.12 20.02
C LEU A 17 -9.98 -25.14 18.60
N VAL A 18 -9.86 -26.31 17.98
CA VAL A 18 -10.70 -26.74 16.87
C VAL A 18 -11.63 -27.83 17.42
N ALA A 19 -12.92 -27.64 17.18
CA ALA A 19 -13.99 -28.65 17.21
C ALA A 19 -14.29 -29.40 18.52
N THR A 20 -15.33 -28.92 19.24
CA THR A 20 -16.33 -29.81 19.86
C THR A 20 -17.70 -29.13 19.91
N LEU A 21 -18.54 -29.36 18.90
CA LEU A 21 -19.99 -29.34 19.11
C LEU A 21 -20.59 -30.55 18.37
N ALA A 22 -20.44 -31.71 19.00
CA ALA A 22 -21.09 -32.95 18.60
C ALA A 22 -22.32 -33.17 19.48
N LEU A 23 -23.46 -33.26 18.79
CA LEU A 23 -24.58 -34.17 19.06
C LEU A 23 -25.30 -34.06 20.42
N ALA A 24 -26.44 -33.37 20.41
CA ALA A 24 -27.63 -33.82 21.11
C ALA A 24 -28.68 -34.23 20.05
N LEU A 25 -28.69 -35.51 19.68
CA LEU A 25 -29.71 -36.12 18.84
C LEU A 25 -30.97 -36.39 19.67
N GLY A 26 -32.03 -35.64 19.40
CA GLY A 26 -33.41 -36.05 19.70
C GLY A 26 -34.01 -36.68 18.44
N ALA A 27 -34.42 -37.93 18.52
CA ALA A 27 -35.03 -38.68 17.43
C ALA A 27 -36.41 -38.11 17.05
N ALA A 28 -36.64 -37.87 15.76
CA ALA A 28 -37.97 -37.61 15.18
C ALA A 28 -38.23 -38.63 14.05
N PRO A 29 -39.48 -39.13 13.89
CA PRO A 29 -39.81 -40.28 13.04
C PRO A 29 -39.85 -39.94 11.54
N PRO A 30 -39.78 -40.95 10.64
CA PRO A 30 -39.69 -40.74 9.20
C PRO A 30 -41.07 -40.41 8.61
N GLY A 31 -41.19 -39.22 8.01
CA GLY A 31 -42.37 -38.73 7.30
C GLY A 31 -42.00 -38.30 5.88
N ALA A 32 -42.91 -38.55 4.93
CA ALA A 32 -42.66 -38.63 3.50
C ALA A 32 -42.44 -37.29 2.75
N HIS A 33 -41.68 -37.42 1.66
CA HIS A 33 -41.67 -36.62 0.41
C HIS A 33 -41.40 -35.10 0.46
N ALA A 34 -40.27 -34.70 -0.13
CA ALA A 34 -40.25 -33.90 -1.36
C ALA A 34 -38.85 -33.99 -2.00
N GLN A 35 -38.79 -34.36 -3.28
CA GLN A 35 -37.58 -34.20 -4.09
C GLN A 35 -37.31 -32.70 -4.24
N ALA A 36 -36.36 -32.17 -3.49
CA ALA A 36 -35.79 -30.86 -3.78
C ALA A 36 -34.86 -31.01 -4.99
N GLY A 37 -35.22 -30.32 -6.07
CA GLY A 37 -34.43 -30.26 -7.29
C GLY A 37 -33.00 -29.80 -7.01
N ALA A 38 -32.09 -30.17 -7.92
CA ALA A 38 -30.69 -29.80 -7.89
C ALA A 38 -30.53 -28.30 -7.54
N PRO A 39 -29.60 -27.93 -6.64
CA PRO A 39 -29.36 -26.53 -6.36
C PRO A 39 -28.87 -25.89 -7.67
N ALA A 40 -29.64 -24.91 -8.15
CA ALA A 40 -29.21 -24.03 -9.22
C ALA A 40 -27.85 -23.46 -8.81
N SER A 41 -26.89 -23.52 -9.73
CA SER A 41 -25.61 -22.84 -9.63
C SER A 41 -25.87 -21.37 -9.31
N GLY A 42 -25.75 -21.00 -8.04
CA GLY A 42 -25.69 -19.60 -7.64
C GLY A 42 -24.52 -18.96 -8.37
N PRO A 43 -24.63 -17.68 -8.77
CA PRO A 43 -23.51 -17.01 -9.42
C PRO A 43 -22.31 -17.10 -8.48
N SER A 44 -21.18 -17.62 -8.98
CA SER A 44 -19.92 -17.45 -8.27
C SER A 44 -19.71 -15.94 -8.12
N ALA A 45 -19.02 -15.52 -7.06
CA ALA A 45 -18.51 -14.16 -6.90
C ALA A 45 -17.41 -13.86 -7.94
N ALA A 46 -17.67 -14.15 -9.21
CA ALA A 46 -16.92 -13.65 -10.34
C ALA A 46 -17.16 -12.14 -10.38
N SER A 47 -16.35 -11.41 -9.60
CA SER A 47 -16.15 -9.97 -9.62
C SER A 47 -17.45 -9.16 -9.73
N LEU A 48 -17.97 -8.68 -8.60
CA LEU A 48 -19.10 -7.73 -8.53
C LEU A 48 -18.85 -6.39 -9.26
N VAL A 49 -17.68 -6.22 -9.88
CA VAL A 49 -17.34 -5.10 -10.74
C VAL A 49 -17.01 -5.67 -12.12
N LYS A 50 -17.94 -5.51 -13.08
CA LYS A 50 -17.53 -5.52 -14.49
C LYS A 50 -16.57 -4.35 -14.66
N ARG A 51 -15.26 -4.65 -14.65
CA ARG A 51 -14.24 -3.65 -14.93
C ARG A 51 -14.56 -3.05 -16.31
N PRO A 52 -14.58 -1.72 -16.44
CA PRO A 52 -14.49 -1.12 -17.77
C PRO A 52 -13.34 -1.80 -18.52
N PRO A 53 -13.44 -2.00 -19.85
CA PRO A 53 -12.27 -2.39 -20.62
C PRO A 53 -11.15 -1.40 -20.28
N ALA A 54 -9.95 -1.93 -20.03
CA ALA A 54 -8.79 -1.11 -19.72
C ALA A 54 -8.75 0.07 -20.70
N PRO A 55 -8.53 1.30 -20.23
CA PRO A 55 -8.32 2.40 -21.15
C PRO A 55 -7.26 1.95 -22.15
N GLN A 56 -7.54 2.13 -23.44
CA GLN A 56 -6.50 1.88 -24.45
C GLN A 56 -5.31 2.70 -24.02
N ALA A 57 -4.15 2.05 -23.84
CA ALA A 57 -2.93 2.72 -23.47
C ALA A 57 -2.74 3.88 -24.45
N LYS A 58 -3.05 5.10 -24.00
CA LYS A 58 -2.61 6.28 -24.72
C LYS A 58 -1.10 6.21 -24.70
N ALA A 59 -0.46 6.68 -25.76
CA ALA A 59 0.95 6.96 -25.68
C ALA A 59 1.14 8.06 -24.63
N TYR A 60 1.48 7.67 -23.42
CA TYR A 60 1.88 8.63 -22.40
C TYR A 60 3.18 9.26 -22.87
N GLU A 61 3.18 10.58 -23.03
CA GLU A 61 4.42 11.30 -23.22
C GLU A 61 5.23 11.14 -21.94
N LYS A 62 6.22 10.26 -21.99
CA LYS A 62 7.24 10.19 -20.95
C LYS A 62 7.77 11.61 -20.74
N PRO A 63 7.93 12.07 -19.49
CA PRO A 63 8.65 13.30 -19.22
C PRO A 63 9.90 13.36 -20.09
N LYS A 64 10.01 14.42 -20.89
CA LYS A 64 11.19 14.64 -21.74
C LYS A 64 12.33 15.08 -20.84
N VAL A 65 12.92 14.12 -20.13
CA VAL A 65 13.99 14.39 -19.19
C VAL A 65 15.20 14.92 -19.95
N ALA A 66 15.42 16.22 -19.83
CA ALA A 66 16.55 16.92 -20.44
C ALA A 66 17.87 16.55 -19.75
N LYS A 67 17.80 16.15 -18.46
CA LYS A 67 18.96 15.93 -17.61
C LYS A 67 19.29 14.45 -17.43
N LYS A 68 20.49 14.05 -17.82
CA LYS A 68 20.99 12.69 -17.55
C LYS A 68 21.58 12.62 -16.15
N VAL A 69 21.23 11.57 -15.42
CA VAL A 69 21.88 11.24 -14.14
C VAL A 69 23.27 10.67 -14.41
N GLU A 70 24.31 11.33 -13.89
CA GLU A 70 25.67 10.82 -13.95
C GLU A 70 25.84 9.64 -13.00
N ARG A 71 26.41 8.55 -13.51
CA ARG A 71 26.62 7.31 -12.73
C ARG A 71 28.09 7.19 -12.32
N SER A 72 28.32 6.63 -11.13
CA SER A 72 29.69 6.37 -10.67
C SER A 72 30.40 5.36 -11.58
N LYS A 73 31.73 5.41 -11.60
CA LYS A 73 32.54 4.45 -12.36
C LYS A 73 32.42 3.06 -11.72
N GLY A 74 31.71 2.16 -12.39
CA GLY A 74 31.43 0.80 -11.91
C GLY A 74 29.96 0.54 -11.56
N ALA A 75 29.10 1.56 -11.64
CA ALA A 75 27.66 1.37 -11.52
C ALA A 75 27.14 0.39 -12.59
N VAL A 76 26.27 -0.52 -12.17
CA VAL A 76 25.62 -1.47 -13.07
C VAL A 76 24.58 -0.76 -13.95
N ALA A 77 24.39 -1.25 -15.18
CA ALA A 77 23.41 -0.69 -16.11
C ALA A 77 21.97 -0.86 -15.59
N GLU A 78 21.70 -2.05 -15.05
CA GLU A 78 20.47 -2.41 -14.33
C GLU A 78 20.80 -2.52 -12.83
N ARG A 79 20.13 -1.73 -12.00
CA ARG A 79 20.33 -1.70 -10.54
C ARG A 79 19.60 -2.86 -9.85
N ASP A 80 19.88 -3.12 -8.58
CA ASP A 80 19.11 -4.14 -7.85
C ASP A 80 17.68 -3.65 -7.59
N TRP A 81 17.51 -2.36 -7.23
CA TRP A 81 16.19 -1.76 -6.97
C TRP A 81 15.98 -0.43 -7.68
N THR A 82 14.74 -0.21 -8.10
CA THR A 82 14.18 1.12 -8.36
C THR A 82 12.96 1.31 -7.47
N VAL A 83 13.05 2.29 -6.57
CA VAL A 83 11.95 2.70 -5.69
C VAL A 83 11.38 4.01 -6.21
N MET A 84 10.08 4.00 -6.48
CA MET A 84 9.32 5.09 -7.06
C MET A 84 8.37 5.62 -5.99
N TYR A 85 8.57 6.87 -5.56
CA TYR A 85 7.64 7.57 -4.70
C TYR A 85 6.76 8.47 -5.56
N TYR A 86 5.45 8.34 -5.39
CA TYR A 86 4.44 9.15 -6.06
C TYR A 86 3.72 9.92 -4.97
N LEU A 87 4.16 11.17 -4.78
CA LEU A 87 3.79 12.03 -3.66
C LEU A 87 2.89 13.15 -4.16
N ASP A 88 1.64 13.06 -3.78
CA ASP A 88 0.62 14.08 -4.06
C ASP A 88 0.62 15.08 -2.90
N ALA A 89 1.50 16.08 -2.97
CA ALA A 89 1.62 17.13 -1.98
C ALA A 89 0.79 18.37 -2.37
N ASP A 90 -0.10 18.26 -3.37
CA ASP A 90 -1.19 19.22 -3.59
C ASP A 90 -2.34 18.93 -2.62
N CYS A 91 -2.02 18.90 -1.33
CA CYS A 91 -3.01 18.73 -0.27
C CYS A 91 -2.43 19.23 1.06
N ASN A 92 -3.24 19.21 2.13
CA ASN A 92 -2.80 19.62 3.47
C ASN A 92 -1.69 18.74 4.09
N LEU A 93 -1.21 17.70 3.40
CA LEU A 93 -0.04 16.89 3.77
C LEU A 93 1.26 17.38 3.09
N GLU A 94 1.26 18.57 2.49
CA GLU A 94 2.44 19.10 1.80
C GLU A 94 3.68 19.15 2.70
N ALA A 95 3.54 19.71 3.91
CA ALA A 95 4.66 19.85 4.85
C ALA A 95 5.31 18.51 5.24
N PRO A 96 4.56 17.47 5.68
CA PRO A 96 5.17 16.18 5.98
C PRO A 96 5.78 15.49 4.75
N MET A 97 5.18 15.59 3.56
CA MET A 97 5.80 15.01 2.35
C MET A 97 7.11 15.70 1.95
N LEU A 98 7.26 16.99 2.26
CA LEU A 98 8.55 17.66 2.11
C LEU A 98 9.55 17.15 3.17
N ASP A 99 9.10 16.80 4.38
CA ASP A 99 9.97 16.19 5.40
C ASP A 99 10.41 14.78 4.95
N ASP A 100 9.51 14.01 4.34
CA ASP A 100 9.84 12.71 3.73
C ASP A 100 10.97 12.84 2.71
N ILE A 101 10.95 13.87 1.86
CA ILE A 101 12.03 14.10 0.90
C ILE A 101 13.34 14.40 1.62
N ASP A 102 13.33 15.23 2.67
CA ASP A 102 14.54 15.47 3.48
C ASP A 102 15.05 14.16 4.12
N GLU A 103 14.15 13.25 4.53
CA GLU A 103 14.53 11.93 5.03
C GLU A 103 15.15 11.03 3.94
N MET A 104 14.55 11.00 2.75
CA MET A 104 15.08 10.27 1.60
C MET A 104 16.46 10.82 1.20
N GLU A 105 16.65 12.14 1.25
CA GLU A 105 17.91 12.82 0.94
C GLU A 105 19.03 12.43 1.91
N ARG A 106 18.76 12.10 3.18
CA ARG A 106 19.81 11.59 4.10
C ARG A 106 20.48 10.33 3.59
N ILE A 107 19.76 9.55 2.78
CA ILE A 107 20.21 8.29 2.20
C ILE A 107 20.68 8.49 0.75
N GLY A 108 19.79 9.02 -0.09
CA GLY A 108 20.00 9.23 -1.52
C GLY A 108 20.07 7.92 -2.34
N SER A 109 19.99 8.08 -3.65
CA SER A 109 20.24 6.99 -4.60
C SER A 109 21.69 6.50 -4.51
N THR A 110 21.91 5.21 -4.80
CA THR A 110 23.24 4.56 -4.79
C THR A 110 23.50 3.84 -6.11
N ASP A 111 24.70 3.29 -6.31
CA ASP A 111 25.00 2.52 -7.54
C ASP A 111 24.13 1.27 -7.74
N ASN A 112 23.46 0.78 -6.68
CA ASN A 112 22.60 -0.41 -6.71
C ASN A 112 21.11 -0.11 -6.45
N VAL A 113 20.74 1.12 -6.08
CA VAL A 113 19.36 1.52 -5.79
C VAL A 113 19.05 2.86 -6.44
N ASN A 114 18.03 2.93 -7.30
CA ASN A 114 17.45 4.20 -7.78
C ASN A 114 16.33 4.63 -6.84
N LEU A 115 16.32 5.89 -6.43
CA LEU A 115 15.22 6.53 -5.73
C LEU A 115 14.68 7.67 -6.60
N LEU A 116 13.43 7.56 -7.01
CA LEU A 116 12.75 8.53 -7.85
C LEU A 116 11.52 9.04 -7.12
N VAL A 117 11.26 10.34 -7.20
CA VAL A 117 10.06 10.96 -6.65
C VAL A 117 9.37 11.73 -7.76
N LEU A 118 8.09 11.45 -8.00
CA LEU A 118 7.21 12.47 -8.57
C LEU A 118 6.57 13.20 -7.39
N LEU A 119 6.87 14.49 -7.28
CA LEU A 119 6.32 15.36 -6.26
C LEU A 119 5.44 16.39 -6.96
N ASP A 120 4.17 16.44 -6.60
CA ASP A 120 3.28 17.52 -7.00
C ASP A 120 2.97 18.43 -5.83
N ARG A 121 3.06 19.75 -6.01
CA ARG A 121 2.96 20.73 -4.91
C ARG A 121 1.96 21.81 -5.25
N THR A 122 1.47 22.43 -4.18
CA THR A 122 0.51 23.52 -4.22
C THR A 122 1.04 24.76 -3.51
N PRO A 123 0.58 25.99 -3.87
CA PRO A 123 1.04 27.19 -3.20
C PRO A 123 0.32 27.46 -1.85
N GLN A 124 -0.49 26.49 -1.38
CA GLN A 124 -1.48 26.68 -0.33
C GLN A 124 -0.98 26.30 1.07
N HIS A 125 -0.17 25.24 1.23
CA HIS A 125 0.06 24.62 2.53
C HIS A 125 1.48 24.82 3.09
N ASP A 126 2.53 24.81 2.26
CA ASP A 126 3.92 25.02 2.68
C ASP A 126 4.70 25.94 1.71
N LYS A 127 5.58 26.79 2.26
CA LYS A 127 6.39 27.77 1.50
C LYS A 127 7.89 27.70 1.81
N ARG A 128 8.33 26.71 2.61
CA ARG A 128 9.70 26.63 3.15
C ARG A 128 10.78 26.52 2.07
N ASP A 129 10.48 25.77 1.00
CA ASP A 129 11.37 25.58 -0.14
C ASP A 129 10.84 26.28 -1.41
N GLY A 130 10.38 27.52 -1.21
CA GLY A 130 9.66 28.28 -2.21
C GLY A 130 8.22 27.85 -2.36
N ASN A 131 7.42 28.72 -2.97
CA ASN A 131 5.97 28.58 -3.14
C ASN A 131 5.61 28.28 -4.60
N TRP A 132 6.26 27.27 -5.17
CA TRP A 132 6.00 26.82 -6.54
C TRP A 132 4.84 25.83 -6.53
N SER A 133 4.08 25.80 -7.63
CA SER A 133 2.80 25.11 -7.76
C SER A 133 2.80 24.17 -8.95
N ASN A 134 3.91 23.49 -9.18
CA ASN A 134 4.15 22.69 -10.38
C ASN A 134 4.78 21.38 -9.96
N SER A 135 4.62 20.31 -10.72
CA SER A 135 5.18 19.03 -10.31
C SER A 135 6.66 18.92 -10.71
N ARG A 136 7.41 18.12 -9.96
CA ARG A 136 8.82 17.84 -10.23
C ARG A 136 9.09 16.36 -10.19
N LEU A 137 9.86 15.92 -11.17
CA LEU A 137 10.46 14.61 -11.17
C LEU A 137 11.87 14.72 -10.59
N LEU A 138 12.10 14.07 -9.46
CA LEU A 138 13.34 14.11 -8.72
C LEU A 138 14.09 12.77 -8.84
N PHE A 139 15.39 12.86 -9.02
CA PHE A 139 16.33 11.80 -8.68
C PHE A 139 16.91 12.14 -7.31
N VAL A 140 16.59 11.32 -6.30
CA VAL A 140 16.98 11.66 -4.92
C VAL A 140 18.49 11.52 -4.79
N THR A 141 19.15 12.64 -4.46
CA THR A 141 20.60 12.68 -4.22
C THR A 141 20.87 12.90 -2.75
N ARG A 142 21.99 12.38 -2.25
CA ARG A 142 22.29 12.47 -0.84
C ARG A 142 22.58 13.91 -0.41
N ASP A 143 21.85 14.38 0.59
CA ASP A 143 22.05 15.67 1.27
C ASP A 143 21.59 15.56 2.75
N ASN A 144 22.04 16.49 3.61
CA ASN A 144 21.60 16.52 5.01
C ASN A 144 21.03 17.89 5.41
N THR A 145 20.65 18.72 4.45
CA THR A 145 20.05 20.05 4.67
C THR A 145 18.54 19.91 4.71
N ASN A 146 17.95 19.94 5.89
CA ASN A 146 16.50 19.93 6.01
C ASN A 146 15.86 21.24 5.51
N GLY A 147 14.60 21.16 5.10
CA GLY A 147 13.75 22.28 4.71
C GLY A 147 13.99 22.78 3.29
N LYS A 148 14.82 22.10 2.49
CA LYS A 148 15.10 22.45 1.10
C LYS A 148 15.38 21.20 0.29
N ILE A 149 14.66 21.02 -0.81
CA ILE A 149 14.93 19.92 -1.74
C ILE A 149 16.27 20.19 -2.43
N LYS A 150 17.27 19.33 -2.16
CA LYS A 150 18.58 19.35 -2.82
C LYS A 150 18.74 18.30 -3.90
N SER A 151 17.79 17.38 -3.97
CA SER A 151 17.69 16.34 -4.99
C SER A 151 17.77 16.93 -6.40
N GLU A 152 18.32 16.12 -7.29
CA GLU A 152 18.42 16.47 -8.69
C GLU A 152 17.02 16.52 -9.32
N VAL A 153 16.59 17.71 -9.72
CA VAL A 153 15.40 17.88 -10.56
C VAL A 153 15.73 17.37 -11.96
N LEU A 154 15.18 16.21 -12.32
CA LEU A 154 15.30 15.63 -13.66
C LEU A 154 14.44 16.37 -14.67
N GLU A 155 13.24 16.75 -14.24
CA GLU A 155 12.31 17.53 -15.03
C GLU A 155 11.47 18.43 -14.12
N ASN A 156 11.31 19.68 -14.55
CA ASN A 156 10.37 20.61 -13.95
C ASN A 156 9.10 20.57 -14.79
N LEU A 157 8.15 19.74 -14.36
CA LEU A 157 6.90 19.53 -15.09
C LEU A 157 6.00 20.75 -14.91
N LYS A 158 4.94 20.83 -15.73
CA LYS A 158 3.79 21.65 -15.36
C LYS A 158 3.14 21.06 -14.10
N GLU A 159 2.14 21.74 -13.58
CA GLU A 159 1.24 21.10 -12.61
C GLU A 159 0.54 19.89 -13.27
N MET A 160 0.39 18.83 -12.49
CA MET A 160 -0.05 17.51 -12.94
C MET A 160 -1.07 16.97 -11.94
N ASP A 161 -2.33 16.83 -12.34
CA ASP A 161 -3.32 16.01 -11.63
C ASP A 161 -2.74 14.65 -11.20
N THR A 162 -2.38 14.55 -9.93
CA THR A 162 -1.72 13.38 -9.34
C THR A 162 -2.76 12.31 -8.99
N SER A 163 -4.03 12.71 -8.88
CA SER A 163 -5.21 11.84 -8.84
C SER A 163 -5.59 11.24 -10.22
N ASN A 164 -4.89 11.61 -11.29
CA ASN A 164 -5.12 11.06 -12.62
C ASN A 164 -4.36 9.75 -12.84
N PRO A 165 -5.02 8.64 -13.25
CA PRO A 165 -4.30 7.41 -13.56
C PRO A 165 -3.33 7.58 -14.73
N GLU A 166 -3.53 8.56 -15.62
CA GLU A 166 -2.59 8.87 -16.70
C GLU A 166 -1.23 9.37 -16.17
N THR A 167 -1.24 10.22 -15.13
CA THR A 167 -0.02 10.74 -14.48
C THR A 167 0.78 9.62 -13.84
N LEU A 168 0.10 8.74 -13.09
CA LEU A 168 0.70 7.54 -12.49
C LEU A 168 1.36 6.64 -13.54
N VAL A 169 0.63 6.30 -14.61
CA VAL A 169 1.16 5.42 -15.67
C VAL A 169 2.37 6.05 -16.34
N GLY A 170 2.32 7.37 -16.61
CA GLY A 170 3.44 8.11 -17.19
C GLY A 170 4.70 8.03 -16.33
N PHE A 171 4.55 8.26 -15.02
CA PHE A 171 5.67 8.21 -14.08
C PHE A 171 6.28 6.81 -13.95
N VAL A 172 5.45 5.77 -13.72
CA VAL A 172 5.94 4.40 -13.56
C VAL A 172 6.61 3.89 -14.85
N ALA A 173 6.00 4.16 -16.01
CA ALA A 173 6.59 3.78 -17.30
C ALA A 173 7.91 4.52 -17.57
N PHE A 174 8.00 5.80 -17.18
CA PHE A 174 9.23 6.57 -17.25
C PHE A 174 10.33 5.95 -16.37
N ALA A 175 10.02 5.67 -15.11
CA ALA A 175 10.96 5.14 -14.14
C ALA A 175 11.51 3.78 -14.58
N MET A 176 10.64 2.84 -14.97
CA MET A 176 11.04 1.51 -15.44
C MET A 176 11.91 1.57 -16.71
N GLN A 177 11.64 2.50 -17.62
CA GLN A 177 12.42 2.61 -18.86
C GLN A 177 13.79 3.24 -18.63
N ASN A 178 13.87 4.30 -17.82
CA ASN A 178 15.10 5.12 -17.70
C ASN A 178 16.00 4.65 -16.55
N PHE A 179 15.41 3.96 -15.57
CA PHE A 179 16.07 3.45 -14.38
C PHE A 179 15.77 1.96 -14.22
N PRO A 180 16.22 1.11 -15.17
CA PRO A 180 15.97 -0.32 -15.10
C PRO A 180 16.61 -0.92 -13.84
N ALA A 181 15.87 -1.82 -13.22
CA ALA A 181 16.30 -2.59 -12.06
C ALA A 181 15.72 -4.00 -12.08
N LYS A 182 16.29 -4.87 -11.24
CA LYS A 182 15.79 -6.23 -11.01
C LYS A 182 14.48 -6.23 -10.24
N HIS A 183 14.32 -5.28 -9.32
CA HIS A 183 13.13 -5.11 -8.51
C HIS A 183 12.56 -3.69 -8.58
N TYR A 184 11.23 -3.59 -8.56
CA TYR A 184 10.50 -2.32 -8.60
C TYR A 184 9.54 -2.19 -7.43
N ALA A 185 9.68 -1.10 -6.68
CA ALA A 185 8.74 -0.70 -5.63
C ALA A 185 8.04 0.61 -6.01
N LEU A 186 6.74 0.68 -5.80
CA LEU A 186 5.93 1.90 -5.91
C LEU A 186 5.39 2.25 -4.52
N VAL A 187 5.72 3.44 -4.02
CA VAL A 187 5.22 4.00 -2.77
C VAL A 187 4.31 5.17 -3.12
N LEU A 188 3.07 5.13 -2.64
CA LEU A 188 2.06 6.18 -2.85
C LEU A 188 1.90 6.92 -1.53
N GLY A 189 2.08 8.25 -1.52
CA GLY A 189 1.90 9.07 -0.33
C GLY A 189 0.86 10.15 -0.54
N ASN A 190 -0.20 10.13 0.28
CA ASN A 190 -1.32 11.08 0.37
C ASN A 190 -2.35 10.58 1.42
N HIS A 191 -3.53 11.17 1.46
CA HIS A 191 -4.73 10.58 2.07
C HIS A 191 -5.13 9.26 1.41
N GLY A 192 -5.76 8.43 2.24
CA GLY A 192 -6.35 7.16 1.82
C GLY A 192 -7.73 6.97 2.45
N GLY A 193 -8.60 6.35 1.67
CA GLY A 193 -9.99 6.07 2.01
C GLY A 193 -10.46 4.79 1.33
N THR A 194 -9.58 3.77 1.28
CA THR A 194 -9.81 2.49 0.62
C THR A 194 -10.27 2.65 -0.84
N TRP A 195 -11.35 2.00 -1.26
CA TRP A 195 -11.85 2.07 -2.64
C TRP A 195 -12.57 3.38 -2.99
N MET A 196 -12.91 4.20 -1.99
CA MET A 196 -13.74 5.39 -2.16
C MET A 196 -12.92 6.62 -2.58
N GLY A 197 -11.65 6.70 -2.20
CA GLY A 197 -10.73 7.78 -2.55
C GLY A 197 -9.31 7.51 -2.06
N MET A 198 -8.33 7.99 -2.81
CA MET A 198 -6.90 8.00 -2.52
C MET A 198 -6.24 9.09 -3.39
N LEU A 199 -5.07 9.63 -3.02
CA LEU A 199 -4.40 10.66 -3.85
C LEU A 199 -5.34 11.86 -4.10
N ASN A 200 -5.76 12.49 -3.01
CA ASN A 200 -6.48 13.75 -2.98
C ASN A 200 -5.57 14.89 -3.45
N ASP A 201 -6.06 15.61 -4.44
CA ASP A 201 -5.36 16.69 -5.14
C ASP A 201 -6.25 17.95 -5.06
N ASP A 202 -5.89 18.92 -4.22
CA ASP A 202 -6.73 20.07 -3.91
C ASP A 202 -6.99 20.97 -5.13
N THR A 203 -6.11 20.95 -6.13
CA THR A 203 -6.24 21.79 -7.33
C THR A 203 -7.08 21.10 -8.41
N ASP A 204 -6.89 19.80 -8.63
CA ASP A 204 -7.54 19.07 -9.73
C ASP A 204 -8.70 18.16 -9.28
N ASN A 205 -8.61 17.54 -8.10
CA ASN A 205 -9.60 16.57 -7.61
C ASN A 205 -9.55 16.35 -6.08
N GLU A 206 -10.19 17.26 -5.34
CA GLU A 206 -10.23 17.23 -3.86
C GLU A 206 -10.77 15.91 -3.28
N ALA A 207 -11.56 15.15 -4.04
CA ALA A 207 -12.12 13.86 -3.61
C ALA A 207 -11.15 12.67 -3.80
N GLY A 208 -10.06 12.89 -4.55
CA GLY A 208 -9.06 11.90 -4.89
C GLY A 208 -9.47 10.88 -5.96
N MET A 209 -8.48 10.12 -6.40
CA MET A 209 -8.62 8.99 -7.30
C MET A 209 -9.40 7.86 -6.63
N ARG A 210 -10.40 7.29 -7.31
CA ARG A 210 -10.99 6.02 -6.85
C ARG A 210 -10.07 4.85 -7.16
N LEU A 211 -10.19 3.76 -6.40
CA LEU A 211 -9.39 2.55 -6.62
C LEU A 211 -9.55 1.98 -8.04
N ALA A 212 -10.74 2.03 -8.64
CA ALA A 212 -10.96 1.49 -9.98
C ALA A 212 -10.05 2.16 -11.06
N PRO A 213 -10.02 3.50 -11.21
CA PRO A 213 -9.03 4.20 -12.04
C PRO A 213 -7.57 3.84 -11.75
N PHE A 214 -7.18 3.72 -10.48
CA PHE A 214 -5.83 3.29 -10.10
C PHE A 214 -5.48 1.91 -10.70
N ILE A 215 -6.41 0.96 -10.56
CA ILE A 215 -6.29 -0.38 -11.12
C ILE A 215 -6.27 -0.39 -12.64
N ASP A 216 -7.04 0.48 -13.29
CA ASP A 216 -7.02 0.66 -14.74
C ASP A 216 -5.64 1.14 -15.23
N GLY A 217 -4.98 2.03 -14.47
CA GLY A 217 -3.60 2.45 -14.71
C GLY A 217 -2.59 1.31 -14.61
N LEU A 218 -2.64 0.51 -13.53
CA LEU A 218 -1.78 -0.66 -13.38
C LEU A 218 -2.03 -1.71 -14.48
N ALA A 219 -3.29 -1.88 -14.90
CA ALA A 219 -3.67 -2.73 -16.01
C ALA A 219 -3.05 -2.25 -17.34
N ALA A 220 -3.06 -0.94 -17.58
CA ALA A 220 -2.46 -0.35 -18.77
C ALA A 220 -0.93 -0.56 -18.82
N LEU A 221 -0.23 -0.39 -17.69
CA LEU A 221 1.20 -0.68 -17.58
C LEU A 221 1.50 -2.14 -17.93
N LYS A 222 0.75 -3.08 -17.34
CA LYS A 222 0.89 -4.52 -17.63
C LYS A 222 0.61 -4.84 -19.10
N ALA A 223 -0.46 -4.27 -19.67
CA ALA A 223 -0.82 -4.47 -21.08
C ALA A 223 0.25 -3.91 -22.04
N ALA A 224 0.94 -2.84 -21.64
CA ALA A 224 2.08 -2.27 -22.36
C ALA A 224 3.40 -3.07 -22.20
N GLY A 225 3.38 -4.17 -21.45
CA GLY A 225 4.54 -5.04 -21.24
C GLY A 225 5.46 -4.60 -20.11
N ALA A 226 5.02 -3.70 -19.23
CA ALA A 226 5.78 -3.36 -18.02
C ALA A 226 5.96 -4.60 -17.13
N PRO A 227 7.13 -4.78 -16.49
CA PRO A 227 7.31 -5.83 -15.51
C PRO A 227 6.33 -5.67 -14.35
N LYS A 228 5.95 -6.81 -13.75
CA LYS A 228 5.15 -6.81 -12.52
C LYS A 228 5.94 -6.10 -11.42
N LEU A 229 5.28 -5.26 -10.63
CA LEU A 229 5.90 -4.64 -9.46
C LEU A 229 6.23 -5.72 -8.41
N ASP A 230 7.32 -5.52 -7.69
CA ASP A 230 7.68 -6.36 -6.56
C ASP A 230 6.89 -5.94 -5.32
N LEU A 231 6.69 -4.63 -5.16
CA LEU A 231 6.04 -4.03 -4.00
C LEU A 231 5.19 -2.82 -4.40
N ILE A 232 3.97 -2.74 -3.88
CA ILE A 232 3.22 -1.49 -3.77
C ILE A 232 3.07 -1.20 -2.28
N ALA A 233 3.53 -0.03 -1.83
CA ALA A 233 3.30 0.46 -0.49
C ALA A 233 2.38 1.68 -0.54
N PHE A 234 1.45 1.73 0.40
CA PHE A 234 0.59 2.88 0.63
C PHE A 234 1.06 3.53 1.92
N ASP A 235 1.56 4.76 1.80
CA ASP A 235 1.79 5.71 2.88
C ASP A 235 0.54 6.60 2.95
N MET A 236 -0.58 5.92 3.24
CA MET A 236 -1.93 6.43 3.14
C MET A 236 -2.86 5.62 4.06
N CYS A 237 -3.78 6.32 4.71
CA CYS A 237 -4.74 5.73 5.64
C CYS A 237 -5.61 4.62 5.02
N LEU A 238 -5.96 3.62 5.83
CA LEU A 238 -7.01 2.63 5.53
C LEU A 238 -6.78 1.76 4.29
N MET A 239 -5.55 1.63 3.77
CA MET A 239 -5.30 0.91 2.51
C MET A 239 -5.07 -0.59 2.68
N ALA A 240 -4.92 -1.11 3.91
CA ALA A 240 -4.78 -2.55 4.16
C ALA A 240 -6.11 -3.33 4.16
N GLN A 241 -7.04 -2.97 3.27
CA GLN A 241 -8.31 -3.69 3.12
C GLN A 241 -8.17 -4.83 2.11
N VAL A 242 -8.94 -5.91 2.31
CA VAL A 242 -8.90 -7.09 1.43
C VAL A 242 -9.27 -6.74 -0.01
N GLU A 243 -10.17 -5.79 -0.22
CA GLU A 243 -10.60 -5.31 -1.53
C GLU A 243 -9.45 -4.61 -2.27
N VAL A 244 -8.65 -3.81 -1.56
CA VAL A 244 -7.47 -3.15 -2.12
C VAL A 244 -6.42 -4.19 -2.48
N MET A 245 -6.10 -5.10 -1.55
CA MET A 245 -5.10 -6.14 -1.75
C MET A 245 -5.45 -7.09 -2.91
N ASP A 246 -6.72 -7.50 -3.03
CA ASP A 246 -7.19 -8.30 -4.15
C ASP A 246 -7.07 -7.56 -5.47
N ALA A 247 -7.45 -6.28 -5.48
CA ALA A 247 -7.41 -5.46 -6.68
C ALA A 247 -5.99 -5.30 -7.25
N ILE A 248 -4.97 -5.14 -6.39
CA ILE A 248 -3.57 -4.95 -6.82
C ILE A 248 -2.81 -6.27 -7.04
N ALA A 249 -3.29 -7.40 -6.54
CA ALA A 249 -2.58 -8.69 -6.61
C ALA A 249 -2.12 -9.12 -8.02
N PRO A 250 -2.84 -8.81 -9.11
CA PRO A 250 -2.38 -9.09 -10.48
C PRO A 250 -1.17 -8.26 -10.95
N TYR A 251 -0.79 -7.22 -10.22
CA TYR A 251 0.19 -6.19 -10.64
C TYR A 251 1.38 -6.04 -9.69
N ALA A 252 1.29 -6.52 -8.44
CA ALA A 252 2.38 -6.51 -7.48
C ALA A 252 2.57 -7.86 -6.76
N SER A 253 3.76 -8.12 -6.21
CA SER A 253 4.03 -9.34 -5.45
C SER A 253 3.72 -9.19 -3.96
N TYR A 254 3.99 -8.01 -3.39
CA TYR A 254 3.67 -7.66 -2.01
C TYR A 254 2.94 -6.32 -1.95
N GLY A 255 2.01 -6.20 -0.99
CA GLY A 255 1.36 -4.95 -0.60
C GLY A 255 1.80 -4.57 0.82
N VAL A 256 2.11 -3.30 1.07
CA VAL A 256 2.36 -2.78 2.42
C VAL A 256 1.42 -1.61 2.70
N ALA A 257 0.68 -1.66 3.79
CA ALA A 257 -0.30 -0.63 4.14
C ALA A 257 -0.73 -0.75 5.61
N SER A 258 -1.37 0.30 6.14
CA SER A 258 -2.13 0.29 7.38
C SER A 258 -3.62 0.00 7.20
N GLU A 259 -4.21 -0.78 8.11
CA GLU A 259 -5.67 -0.96 8.18
C GLU A 259 -6.39 0.24 8.83
N GLU A 260 -5.66 1.09 9.57
CA GLU A 260 -6.13 2.30 10.27
C GLU A 260 -5.56 3.58 9.64
N LEU A 261 -5.96 4.74 10.17
CA LEU A 261 -5.29 6.01 9.99
C LEU A 261 -3.79 5.90 10.29
N GLU A 262 -3.00 6.53 9.42
CA GLU A 262 -1.56 6.65 9.56
C GLU A 262 -1.21 8.03 10.16
N PRO A 263 -0.18 8.13 11.02
CA PRO A 263 0.28 9.44 11.47
C PRO A 263 0.85 10.23 10.29
N GLY A 264 0.68 11.56 10.31
CA GLY A 264 1.02 12.41 9.16
C GLY A 264 2.49 12.38 8.72
N ASN A 265 3.42 11.94 9.58
CA ASN A 265 4.84 11.78 9.23
C ASN A 265 5.11 10.63 8.26
N GLY A 266 4.17 9.70 8.07
CA GLY A 266 4.31 8.59 7.13
C GLY A 266 5.46 7.62 7.43
N TYR A 267 5.92 6.90 6.40
CA TYR A 267 7.00 5.93 6.56
C TYR A 267 8.29 6.63 7.03
N PRO A 268 9.05 6.04 7.97
CA PRO A 268 10.36 6.56 8.34
C PRO A 268 11.38 6.25 7.22
N ASN A 269 11.31 7.02 6.15
CA ASN A 269 11.95 6.80 4.86
C ASN A 269 13.48 6.70 5.01
N HIS A 270 14.08 7.49 5.89
CA HIS A 270 15.51 7.38 6.18
C HIS A 270 15.89 6.00 6.75
N ARG A 271 15.05 5.34 7.56
CA ARG A 271 15.32 4.01 8.13
C ARG A 271 15.12 2.91 7.10
N VAL A 272 13.97 2.95 6.41
CA VAL A 272 13.58 1.97 5.39
C VAL A 272 14.59 1.95 4.24
N LEU A 273 14.91 3.12 3.70
CA LEU A 273 15.85 3.24 2.59
C LEU A 273 17.29 2.95 3.01
N HIS A 274 17.65 3.23 4.26
CA HIS A 274 18.94 2.82 4.80
C HIS A 274 19.08 1.29 4.90
N ALA A 275 18.02 0.58 5.30
CA ALA A 275 18.00 -0.89 5.28
C ALA A 275 18.19 -1.42 3.85
N LEU A 276 17.46 -0.87 2.88
CA LEU A 276 17.55 -1.26 1.47
C LEU A 276 18.93 -0.99 0.87
N THR A 277 19.46 0.22 1.04
CA THR A 277 20.75 0.61 0.45
C THR A 277 21.95 -0.12 1.07
N ARG A 278 21.86 -0.57 2.32
CA ARG A 278 22.87 -1.45 2.93
C ARG A 278 22.80 -2.90 2.47
N ASN A 279 21.62 -3.37 2.08
CA ASN A 279 21.43 -4.72 1.54
C ASN A 279 20.59 -4.67 0.26
N PRO A 280 21.13 -4.14 -0.85
CA PRO A 280 20.37 -3.97 -2.09
C PRO A 280 19.96 -5.30 -2.71
N LYS A 281 20.55 -6.43 -2.29
CA LYS A 281 20.18 -7.76 -2.75
C LYS A 281 19.02 -8.37 -1.97
N MET A 282 18.43 -7.64 -1.01
CA MET A 282 17.27 -8.14 -0.28
C MET A 282 16.13 -8.44 -1.26
N SER A 283 15.45 -9.55 -0.99
CA SER A 283 14.28 -9.96 -1.73
C SER A 283 13.11 -8.99 -1.49
N PRO A 284 12.11 -8.97 -2.39
CA PRO A 284 10.88 -8.21 -2.18
C PRO A 284 10.17 -8.48 -0.85
N ARG A 285 10.21 -9.74 -0.39
CA ARG A 285 9.66 -10.12 0.91
C ARG A 285 10.40 -9.44 2.05
N GLU A 286 11.73 -9.50 2.03
CA GLU A 286 12.56 -8.89 3.07
C GLU A 286 12.39 -7.38 3.08
N PHE A 287 12.27 -6.75 1.90
CA PHE A 287 12.00 -5.32 1.82
C PHE A 287 10.64 -4.96 2.42
N ALA A 288 9.57 -5.65 2.03
CA ALA A 288 8.23 -5.46 2.60
C ALA A 288 8.20 -5.62 4.12
N GLN A 289 8.88 -6.66 4.64
CA GLN A 289 9.01 -6.89 6.08
C GLN A 289 9.80 -5.78 6.78
N SER A 290 10.83 -5.25 6.13
CA SER A 290 11.63 -4.15 6.68
C SER A 290 10.81 -2.87 6.82
N MET A 291 9.90 -2.57 5.87
CA MET A 291 9.02 -1.41 5.96
C MET A 291 8.15 -1.46 7.22
N VAL A 292 7.44 -2.57 7.43
CA VAL A 292 6.60 -2.77 8.62
C VAL A 292 7.44 -2.73 9.91
N LYS A 293 8.60 -3.37 9.89
CA LYS A 293 9.48 -3.42 11.07
C LYS A 293 9.99 -2.03 11.47
N GLU A 294 10.48 -1.24 10.51
CA GLU A 294 11.01 0.09 10.79
C GLU A 294 9.88 1.09 11.12
N TRP A 295 8.70 0.95 10.51
CA TRP A 295 7.48 1.67 10.90
C TRP A 295 7.16 1.46 12.38
N THR A 296 6.94 0.21 12.80
CA THR A 296 6.60 -0.09 14.19
C THR A 296 7.70 0.36 15.16
N ALA A 297 8.97 0.22 14.78
CA ALA A 297 10.07 0.65 15.62
C ALA A 297 10.13 2.18 15.78
N SER A 298 9.97 2.95 14.70
CA SER A 298 10.02 4.41 14.75
C SER A 298 8.91 4.98 15.63
N TYR A 299 7.67 4.57 15.39
CA TYR A 299 6.54 5.07 16.17
C TYR A 299 6.57 4.60 17.62
N ALA A 300 7.07 3.39 17.90
CA ALA A 300 7.29 2.96 19.29
C ALA A 300 8.33 3.83 20.01
N GLU A 301 9.39 4.26 19.33
CA GLU A 301 10.41 5.18 19.87
C GLU A 301 9.82 6.58 20.14
N GLU A 302 8.83 7.00 19.34
CA GLU A 302 8.08 8.26 19.49
C GLU A 302 6.94 8.18 20.53
N GLY A 303 6.66 6.98 21.07
CA GLY A 303 5.62 6.75 22.07
C GLY A 303 4.25 6.38 21.50
N GLU A 304 4.13 6.18 20.20
CA GLU A 304 2.90 5.80 19.48
C GLU A 304 2.86 4.29 19.18
N ALA A 305 2.78 3.47 20.24
CA ALA A 305 2.81 2.01 20.11
C ALA A 305 1.53 1.37 19.52
N THR A 306 0.56 2.18 19.08
CA THR A 306 -0.75 1.74 18.56
C THR A 306 -0.87 1.84 17.04
N VAL A 307 0.18 2.28 16.35
CA VAL A 307 0.18 2.31 14.88
C VAL A 307 0.04 0.91 14.29
N THR A 308 -0.61 0.84 13.13
CA THR A 308 -0.81 -0.40 12.37
C THR A 308 -0.04 -0.34 11.06
N SER A 309 0.47 -1.48 10.62
CA SER A 309 1.04 -1.67 9.28
C SER A 309 1.23 -3.16 9.03
N SER A 310 0.95 -3.62 7.82
CA SER A 310 1.06 -5.03 7.45
C SER A 310 1.71 -5.20 6.09
N ALA A 311 2.45 -6.30 5.92
CA ALA A 311 3.00 -6.72 4.63
C ALA A 311 2.26 -7.97 4.16
N THR A 312 1.53 -7.84 3.05
CA THR A 312 0.67 -8.88 2.48
C THR A 312 1.36 -9.55 1.28
N ASP A 313 1.47 -10.87 1.31
CA ASP A 313 1.85 -11.68 0.15
C ASP A 313 0.66 -11.77 -0.81
N LEU A 314 0.70 -11.00 -1.90
CA LEU A 314 -0.42 -10.87 -2.83
C LEU A 314 -0.69 -12.16 -3.61
N GLY A 315 0.28 -13.07 -3.68
CA GLY A 315 0.08 -14.40 -4.25
C GLY A 315 -0.85 -15.29 -3.43
N LYS A 316 -1.15 -14.92 -2.18
CA LYS A 316 -2.07 -15.66 -1.28
C LYS A 316 -3.47 -15.05 -1.21
N VAL A 317 -3.66 -13.84 -1.73
CA VAL A 317 -4.94 -13.14 -1.67
C VAL A 317 -6.07 -13.87 -2.42
N PRO A 318 -5.84 -14.51 -3.60
CA PRO A 318 -6.91 -15.27 -4.26
C PRO A 318 -7.47 -16.41 -3.39
N ASP A 319 -6.63 -17.13 -2.65
CA ASP A 319 -7.05 -18.20 -1.75
C ASP A 319 -7.85 -17.63 -0.55
N LEU A 320 -7.44 -16.46 -0.03
CA LEU A 320 -8.16 -15.75 1.02
C LEU A 320 -9.56 -15.32 0.55
N VAL A 321 -9.66 -14.72 -0.64
CA VAL A 321 -10.95 -14.31 -1.23
C VAL A 321 -11.86 -15.52 -1.43
N ALA A 322 -11.33 -16.63 -1.95
CA ALA A 322 -12.09 -17.87 -2.10
C ALA A 322 -12.59 -18.43 -0.76
N ALA A 323 -11.80 -18.30 0.31
CA ALA A 323 -12.21 -18.70 1.65
C ALA A 323 -13.33 -17.78 2.21
N ILE A 324 -13.25 -16.47 1.96
CA ILE A 324 -14.29 -15.50 2.33
C ILE A 324 -15.59 -15.81 1.58
N ASP A 325 -15.53 -16.07 0.27
CA ASP A 325 -16.69 -16.45 -0.53
C ASP A 325 -17.34 -17.74 -0.03
N SER A 326 -16.52 -18.73 0.32
CA SER A 326 -16.99 -20.00 0.88
C SER A 326 -17.68 -19.81 2.22
N LEU A 327 -17.13 -18.94 3.08
CA LEU A 327 -17.77 -18.58 4.35
C LEU A 327 -19.10 -17.86 4.12
N ALA A 328 -19.15 -16.89 3.20
CA ALA A 328 -20.36 -16.16 2.87
C ALA A 328 -21.46 -17.09 2.35
N ALA A 329 -21.11 -18.02 1.45
CA ALA A 329 -22.04 -19.03 0.94
C ALA A 329 -22.55 -19.97 2.06
N ALA A 330 -21.66 -20.42 2.94
CA ALA A 330 -22.04 -21.26 4.07
C ALA A 330 -22.98 -20.54 5.05
N LEU A 331 -22.70 -19.27 5.37
CA LEU A 331 -23.56 -18.44 6.21
C LEU A 331 -24.93 -18.21 5.57
N GLY A 332 -24.99 -17.98 4.26
CA GLY A 332 -26.25 -17.80 3.52
C GLY A 332 -27.17 -19.03 3.55
N GLN A 333 -26.61 -20.23 3.72
CA GLN A 333 -27.36 -21.48 3.84
C GLN A 333 -27.54 -21.96 5.30
N ALA A 334 -26.96 -21.25 6.27
CA ALA A 334 -27.05 -21.62 7.67
C ALA A 334 -28.44 -21.31 8.26
N PRO A 335 -28.86 -21.99 9.34
CA PRO A 335 -30.07 -21.64 10.07
C PRO A 335 -30.06 -20.17 10.51
N GLU A 336 -31.24 -19.53 10.59
CA GLU A 336 -31.39 -18.12 10.96
C GLU A 336 -30.68 -17.75 12.26
N SER A 337 -30.70 -18.65 13.26
CA SER A 337 -29.99 -18.44 14.54
C SER A 337 -28.48 -18.25 14.37
N VAL A 338 -27.86 -18.96 13.42
CA VAL A 338 -26.44 -18.84 13.09
C VAL A 338 -26.18 -17.53 12.33
N GLN A 339 -27.05 -17.17 11.38
CA GLN A 339 -26.94 -15.91 10.65
C GLN A 339 -27.03 -14.69 11.59
N VAL A 340 -27.97 -14.71 12.55
CA VAL A 340 -28.10 -13.67 13.58
C VAL A 340 -26.86 -13.62 14.47
N ALA A 341 -26.32 -14.78 14.88
CA ALA A 341 -25.09 -14.81 15.67
C ALA A 341 -23.90 -14.24 14.89
N ALA A 342 -23.74 -14.59 13.61
CA ALA A 342 -22.70 -14.05 12.74
C ALA A 342 -22.85 -12.54 12.51
N ALA A 343 -24.07 -12.05 12.30
CA ALA A 343 -24.36 -10.62 12.17
C ALA A 343 -23.99 -9.84 13.44
N ARG A 344 -24.31 -10.38 14.63
CA ARG A 344 -23.91 -9.78 15.91
C ARG A 344 -22.40 -9.79 16.10
N ALA A 345 -21.74 -10.89 15.74
CA ALA A 345 -20.29 -10.99 15.79
C ALA A 345 -19.64 -9.92 14.90
N ARG A 346 -20.07 -9.80 13.65
CA ARG A 346 -19.64 -8.74 12.72
C ARG A 346 -19.92 -7.33 13.26
N ALA A 347 -21.08 -7.09 13.87
CA ALA A 347 -21.40 -5.79 14.45
C ALA A 347 -20.56 -5.45 15.70
N SER A 348 -19.91 -6.45 16.29
CA SER A 348 -19.07 -6.30 17.49
C SER A 348 -17.57 -6.32 17.19
N THR A 349 -17.16 -6.51 15.93
CA THR A 349 -15.76 -6.39 15.54
C THR A 349 -15.35 -4.92 15.54
N HIS A 350 -14.09 -4.66 15.90
CA HIS A 350 -13.50 -3.34 15.75
C HIS A 350 -13.60 -2.85 14.30
N TYR A 351 -13.84 -1.56 14.12
CA TYR A 351 -13.88 -0.89 12.82
C TYR A 351 -12.83 0.21 12.82
N TYR A 352 -11.98 0.19 11.79
CA TYR A 352 -10.92 1.17 11.58
C TYR A 352 -11.46 2.37 10.77
N GLY A 353 -10.93 3.56 11.01
CA GLY A 353 -11.40 4.80 10.37
C GLY A 353 -12.66 5.40 11.00
N GLY A 354 -13.01 4.99 12.23
CA GLY A 354 -14.04 5.65 13.05
C GLY A 354 -13.52 6.90 13.76
N GLU A 355 -14.41 7.84 14.11
CA GLU A 355 -14.08 9.15 14.72
C GLU A 355 -13.04 9.06 15.84
N GLN A 356 -11.82 9.54 15.59
CA GLN A 356 -10.98 10.12 16.64
C GLN A 356 -11.53 11.52 16.97
N GLY A 357 -12.64 11.58 17.71
CA GLY A 357 -13.30 12.86 17.98
C GLY A 357 -14.53 12.76 18.88
N GLY A 358 -14.36 12.28 20.11
CA GLY A 358 -15.41 12.21 21.11
C GLY A 358 -14.89 12.50 22.51
N GLY A 359 -14.61 13.77 22.79
CA GLY A 359 -14.30 14.32 24.11
C GLY A 359 -14.60 15.80 24.18
#